data_AF-A0A328WNE0-F1
#
_entry.id   AF-A0A328WNE0-F1
#
_cell.length_a   1.000
_cell.length_b   1.000
_cell.length_c   1.000
_cell.angle_alpha   90.00
_cell.angle_beta   90.00
_cell.angle_gamma   90.00
#
_symmetry.space_group_name_H-M   'P 1'
#
loop_
_entity.id
_entity.type
_entity.pdbx_description
1 polymer ?
#
loop_
_entity_poly.entity_id
_entity_poly.type
_entity_poly.pdbx_seq_one_letter_code
_entity_poly.pdbx_strand_id
1 'polypeptide(L)'
;MVKINQDDDKLNKVKKWFKRNLTWVYFTIAIIFILFPNTSYSPFTTVWNNILQKIGFVGLTSGIFASVLKSIQFTGLFQEELTKIISGTEFLNNRKDLPDLWKKISKSIYAQKFPEISDLLEDRILTTYFPMDKNHYNEDMVVSIVIHEISDDFIINYTQTIEYNAILDYEKNESNIVYTDTITDDEGVDEKNELISFKIDSNEIELEKCREVKKEEGKIKYIHKVPISGKKKFKVFLKVKNTYSLKGENVKLLRFNTITRNVDLTVSFTKDIKVSFFNVGLVNDFEPIHTDIENTLSRRHRDDLILPRQGFGLSFNKI
;
A
#
# COMPACT_ATOMS: atom_id res chain seq x y z
N MET A 1 28.13 28.97 75.12
CA MET A 1 26.83 29.55 74.74
C MET A 1 26.53 29.15 73.30
N VAL A 2 26.04 27.93 73.08
CA VAL A 2 25.57 27.46 71.76
C VAL A 2 24.41 26.50 72.03
N LYS A 3 23.17 26.98 71.88
CA LYS A 3 21.95 26.20 72.14
C LYS A 3 20.85 26.54 71.12
N ILE A 4 21.23 26.78 69.86
CA ILE A 4 20.29 27.23 68.82
C ILE A 4 20.15 26.24 67.63
N ASN A 5 21.01 25.23 67.46
CA ASN A 5 21.04 24.43 66.22
C ASN A 5 20.34 23.05 66.23
N GLN A 6 19.63 22.66 67.30
CA GLN A 6 18.96 21.35 67.38
C GLN A 6 17.46 21.36 67.01
N ASP A 7 16.78 22.51 67.12
CA ASP A 7 15.35 22.60 66.84
C ASP A 7 15.03 22.76 65.34
N ASP A 8 15.88 23.48 64.58
CA ASP A 8 15.67 23.70 63.15
C ASP A 8 15.80 22.41 62.30
N ASP A 9 16.68 21.50 62.68
CA ASP A 9 16.86 20.21 61.97
C ASP A 9 15.67 19.26 62.23
N LYS A 10 15.10 19.30 63.45
CA LYS A 10 13.87 18.56 63.78
C LYS A 10 12.68 19.09 63.00
N LEU A 11 12.53 20.40 62.92
CA LEU A 11 11.42 21.06 62.21
C LEU A 11 11.45 20.75 60.70
N ASN A 12 12.65 20.74 60.10
CA ASN A 12 12.83 20.39 58.70
C ASN A 12 12.57 18.89 58.41
N LYS A 13 12.97 17.99 59.32
CA LYS A 13 12.64 16.56 59.22
C LYS A 13 11.14 16.31 59.31
N VAL A 14 10.45 16.98 60.23
CA VAL A 14 8.98 16.90 60.36
C VAL A 14 8.29 17.44 59.11
N LYS A 15 8.72 18.59 58.58
CA LYS A 15 8.18 19.16 57.34
C LYS A 15 8.37 18.24 56.14
N LYS A 16 9.54 17.59 56.02
CA LYS A 16 9.83 16.62 54.95
C LYS A 16 8.98 15.34 55.10
N TRP A 17 8.80 14.85 56.32
CA TRP A 17 7.93 13.72 56.62
C TRP A 17 6.46 14.04 56.33
N PHE A 18 5.99 15.23 56.72
CA PHE A 18 4.62 15.69 56.49
C PHE A 18 4.31 15.84 55.01
N LYS A 19 5.24 16.43 54.23
CA LYS A 19 5.11 16.51 52.77
C LYS A 19 5.07 15.12 52.11
N ARG A 20 5.87 14.17 52.60
CA ARG A 20 5.90 12.80 52.06
C ARG A 20 4.63 12.01 52.38
N ASN A 21 4.06 12.21 53.56
CA ASN A 21 2.89 11.48 54.04
C ASN A 21 1.60 12.31 53.98
N LEU A 22 1.61 13.40 53.20
CA LEU A 22 0.55 14.42 53.20
C LEU A 22 -0.84 13.81 52.95
N THR A 23 -0.94 12.87 52.02
CA THR A 23 -2.19 12.15 51.70
C THR A 23 -2.73 11.37 52.90
N TRP A 24 -1.86 10.62 53.59
CA TRP A 24 -2.22 9.85 54.79
C TRP A 24 -2.59 10.77 55.95
N VAL A 25 -1.90 11.90 56.10
CA VAL A 25 -2.22 12.89 57.12
C VAL A 25 -3.58 13.51 56.86
N TYR A 26 -3.90 13.93 55.62
CA TYR A 26 -5.22 14.46 55.27
C TYR A 26 -6.33 13.44 55.45
N PHE A 27 -6.11 12.20 55.06
CA PHE A 27 -7.07 11.11 55.25
C PHE A 27 -7.34 10.85 56.74
N THR A 28 -6.28 10.83 57.56
CA THR A 28 -6.38 10.63 59.00
C THR A 28 -7.11 11.81 59.67
N ILE A 29 -6.80 13.06 59.29
CA ILE A 29 -7.48 14.25 59.80
C ILE A 29 -8.96 14.25 59.40
N ALA A 30 -9.29 13.87 58.17
CA ALA A 30 -10.68 13.78 57.72
C ALA A 30 -11.47 12.73 58.52
N ILE A 31 -10.87 11.56 58.79
CA ILE A 31 -11.46 10.53 59.65
C ILE A 31 -11.64 11.04 61.09
N ILE A 32 -10.63 11.72 61.64
CA ILE A 32 -10.73 12.32 62.98
C ILE A 32 -11.88 13.33 63.02
N PHE A 33 -12.02 14.19 62.02
CA PHE A 33 -13.12 15.17 61.94
C PHE A 33 -14.49 14.53 61.76
N ILE A 34 -14.58 13.31 61.21
CA ILE A 34 -15.84 12.56 61.10
C ILE A 34 -16.18 11.84 62.42
N LEU A 35 -15.19 11.24 63.08
CA LEU A 35 -15.41 10.35 64.23
C LEU A 35 -15.35 11.07 65.59
N PHE A 36 -14.42 11.99 65.78
CA PHE A 36 -14.18 12.68 67.05
C PHE A 36 -15.41 13.47 67.56
N PRO A 37 -16.15 14.22 66.72
CA PRO A 37 -17.32 14.97 67.15
C PRO A 37 -18.48 14.13 67.72
N ASN A 38 -18.51 12.83 67.43
CA ASN A 38 -19.52 11.88 67.91
C ASN A 38 -19.15 11.18 69.21
N THR A 39 -17.99 11.51 69.80
CA THR A 39 -17.53 10.90 71.06
C THR A 39 -17.99 11.71 72.27
N SER A 40 -18.23 11.03 73.40
CA SER A 40 -18.57 11.66 74.69
C SER A 40 -17.48 12.59 75.24
N TYR A 41 -16.31 12.62 74.61
CA TYR A 41 -15.16 13.44 74.98
C TYR A 41 -15.02 14.72 74.14
N SER A 42 -15.96 15.00 73.24
CA SER A 42 -15.90 16.23 72.43
C SER A 42 -16.13 17.47 73.31
N PRO A 43 -15.17 18.42 73.38
CA PRO A 43 -15.31 19.65 74.17
C PRO A 43 -16.15 20.72 73.45
N PHE A 44 -16.63 20.44 72.24
CA PHE A 44 -17.30 21.43 71.39
C PHE A 44 -18.82 21.38 71.52
N THR A 45 -19.49 22.52 71.29
CA THR A 45 -20.95 22.58 71.20
C THR A 45 -21.48 21.73 70.05
N THR A 46 -22.74 21.30 70.13
CA THR A 46 -23.43 20.49 69.12
C THR A 46 -23.36 21.09 67.71
N VAL A 47 -23.41 22.42 67.60
CA VAL A 47 -23.31 23.15 66.33
C VAL A 47 -21.90 22.98 65.70
N TRP A 48 -20.85 23.16 66.50
CA TRP A 48 -19.46 23.01 66.05
C TRP A 48 -19.11 21.56 65.70
N ASN A 49 -19.64 20.58 66.46
CA ASN A 49 -19.48 19.16 66.14
C ASN A 49 -20.07 18.80 64.76
N ASN A 50 -21.26 19.30 64.45
CA ASN A 50 -21.90 19.10 63.15
C ASN A 50 -21.11 19.76 62.01
N ILE A 51 -20.53 20.93 62.23
CA ILE A 51 -19.71 21.63 61.23
C ILE A 51 -18.43 20.83 60.94
N LEU A 52 -17.71 20.39 61.97
CA LEU A 52 -16.48 19.59 61.82
C LEU A 52 -16.73 18.28 61.08
N GLN A 53 -17.83 17.59 61.43
CA GLN A 53 -18.24 16.36 60.75
C GLN A 53 -18.51 16.60 59.26
N LYS A 54 -19.24 17.67 58.91
CA LYS A 54 -19.51 18.04 57.51
C LYS A 54 -18.22 18.39 56.76
N ILE A 55 -17.28 19.11 57.38
CA ILE A 55 -15.98 19.42 56.78
C ILE A 55 -15.19 18.14 56.50
N GLY A 56 -15.17 17.18 57.45
CA GLY A 56 -14.53 15.88 57.25
C GLY A 56 -15.14 15.08 56.10
N PHE A 57 -16.47 15.03 56.02
CA PHE A 57 -17.19 14.36 54.93
C PHE A 57 -16.95 15.03 53.56
N VAL A 58 -17.05 16.35 53.48
CA VAL A 58 -16.78 17.10 52.23
C VAL A 58 -15.31 16.93 51.83
N GLY A 59 -14.38 17.01 52.78
CA GLY A 59 -12.95 16.78 52.53
C GLY A 59 -12.65 15.38 51.98
N LEU A 60 -13.23 14.34 52.58
CA LEU A 60 -13.03 12.96 52.15
C LEU A 60 -13.68 12.68 50.78
N THR A 61 -14.93 13.09 50.59
CA THR A 61 -15.66 12.89 49.32
C THR A 61 -15.02 13.68 48.17
N SER A 62 -14.62 14.93 48.40
CA SER A 62 -13.90 15.75 47.42
C SER A 62 -12.53 15.17 47.05
N GLY A 63 -11.78 14.63 48.02
CA GLY A 63 -10.50 13.97 47.77
C GLY A 63 -10.63 12.69 46.94
N ILE A 64 -11.60 11.82 47.27
CA ILE A 64 -11.89 10.62 46.48
C ILE A 64 -12.33 11.01 45.07
N PHE A 65 -13.27 11.96 44.94
CA PHE A 65 -13.76 12.42 43.66
C PHE A 65 -12.64 13.01 42.78
N ALA A 66 -11.79 13.86 43.35
CA ALA A 66 -10.64 14.42 42.64
C ALA A 66 -9.64 13.34 42.21
N SER A 67 -9.41 12.31 43.04
CA SER A 67 -8.56 11.18 42.70
C SER A 67 -9.13 10.35 41.55
N VAL A 68 -10.43 10.05 41.59
CA VAL A 68 -11.12 9.30 40.52
C VAL A 68 -11.11 10.11 39.22
N LEU A 69 -11.44 11.41 39.29
CA LEU A 69 -11.45 12.29 38.12
C LEU A 69 -10.06 12.39 37.48
N LYS A 70 -9.00 12.57 38.29
CA LYS A 70 -7.62 12.55 37.80
C LYS A 70 -7.23 11.20 37.20
N SER A 71 -7.69 10.10 37.78
CA SER A 71 -7.44 8.76 37.22
C SER A 71 -8.08 8.62 35.84
N ILE A 72 -9.34 9.04 35.67
CA ILE A 72 -10.04 8.99 34.37
C ILE A 72 -9.34 9.89 33.35
N GLN A 73 -8.97 11.11 33.74
CA GLN A 73 -8.22 12.03 32.87
C GLN A 73 -6.88 11.45 32.45
N PHE A 74 -6.14 10.84 33.39
CA PHE A 74 -4.87 10.20 33.10
C PHE A 74 -5.05 9.00 32.16
N THR A 75 -6.09 8.19 32.35
CA THR A 75 -6.42 7.09 31.45
C THR A 75 -6.74 7.59 30.04
N GLY A 76 -7.51 8.67 29.91
CA GLY A 76 -7.82 9.29 28.62
C GLY A 76 -6.56 9.81 27.91
N LEU A 77 -5.72 10.59 28.61
CA LEU A 77 -4.45 11.08 28.07
C LEU A 77 -3.50 9.94 27.69
N PHE A 78 -3.43 8.90 28.52
CA PHE A 78 -2.61 7.73 28.26
C PHE A 78 -3.10 6.94 27.04
N GLN A 79 -4.42 6.77 26.90
CA GLN A 79 -5.02 6.13 25.74
C GLN A 79 -4.75 6.92 24.46
N GLU A 80 -4.85 8.25 24.51
CA GLU A 80 -4.55 9.12 23.38
C GLU A 80 -3.07 9.01 22.95
N GLU A 81 -2.14 9.14 23.89
CA GLU A 81 -0.71 9.01 23.59
C GLU A 81 -0.33 7.61 23.13
N LEU A 82 -0.88 6.55 23.74
CA LEU A 82 -0.68 5.19 23.25
C LEU A 82 -1.24 5.00 21.85
N THR A 83 -2.43 5.53 21.56
CA THR A 83 -3.02 5.44 20.22
C THR A 83 -2.12 6.13 19.22
N LYS A 84 -1.65 7.34 19.53
CA LYS A 84 -0.74 8.12 18.70
C LYS A 84 0.59 7.40 18.44
N ILE A 85 1.15 6.73 19.44
CA ILE A 85 2.35 5.91 19.30
C ILE A 85 2.07 4.69 18.42
N ILE A 86 0.99 3.96 18.67
CA ILE A 86 0.64 2.72 17.95
C ILE A 86 0.24 2.99 16.49
N SER A 87 -0.45 4.11 16.24
CA SER A 87 -0.81 4.58 14.89
C SER A 87 0.31 5.38 14.22
N GLY A 88 1.40 5.65 14.94
CA GLY A 88 2.54 6.38 14.42
C GLY A 88 3.20 5.60 13.28
N THR A 89 3.55 6.32 12.21
CA THR A 89 4.24 5.75 11.04
C THR A 89 5.56 5.07 11.44
N GLU A 90 6.28 5.60 12.42
CA GLU A 90 7.49 4.98 12.97
C GLU A 90 7.24 3.61 13.59
N PHE A 91 6.12 3.43 14.29
CA PHE A 91 5.77 2.12 14.84
C PHE A 91 5.39 1.16 13.71
N LEU A 92 4.58 1.60 12.75
CA LEU A 92 4.18 0.78 11.60
C LEU A 92 5.38 0.32 10.76
N ASN A 93 6.36 1.20 10.51
CA ASN A 93 7.55 0.86 9.70
C ASN A 93 8.40 -0.27 10.30
N ASN A 94 8.34 -0.47 11.61
CA ASN A 94 9.11 -1.51 12.30
C ASN A 94 8.34 -2.84 12.46
N ARG A 95 7.09 -2.90 12.01
CA ARG A 95 6.24 -4.08 12.13
C ARG A 95 6.48 -5.07 10.99
N LYS A 96 6.60 -6.35 11.35
CA LYS A 96 6.70 -7.46 10.39
C LYS A 96 5.34 -8.03 9.97
N ASP A 97 4.29 -7.69 10.71
CA ASP A 97 2.92 -8.19 10.52
C ASP A 97 2.02 -7.21 9.75
N LEU A 98 2.60 -6.23 9.05
CA LEU A 98 1.84 -5.26 8.24
C LEU A 98 0.91 -5.91 7.21
N PRO A 99 1.32 -6.97 6.47
CA PRO A 99 0.41 -7.64 5.55
C PRO A 99 -0.83 -8.21 6.25
N ASP A 100 -0.65 -8.90 7.38
CA ASP A 100 -1.76 -9.50 8.13
C ASP A 100 -2.64 -8.44 8.79
N LEU A 101 -2.04 -7.35 9.26
CA LEU A 101 -2.75 -6.21 9.82
C LEU A 101 -3.62 -5.55 8.74
N TRP A 102 -3.06 -5.34 7.54
CA TRP A 102 -3.79 -4.80 6.41
C TRP A 102 -5.02 -5.67 6.12
N LYS A 103 -4.83 -6.98 5.91
CA LYS A 103 -5.93 -7.93 5.64
C LYS A 103 -7.04 -7.88 6.69
N LYS A 104 -6.69 -7.81 7.97
CA LYS A 104 -7.68 -7.73 9.07
C LYS A 104 -8.48 -6.44 9.01
N ILE A 105 -7.80 -5.31 8.78
CA ILE A 105 -8.44 -3.99 8.73
C ILE A 105 -9.33 -3.88 7.50
N SER A 106 -8.82 -4.19 6.31
CA SER A 106 -9.59 -4.15 5.06
C SER A 106 -10.79 -5.10 5.09
N LYS A 107 -10.61 -6.35 5.56
CA LYS A 107 -11.71 -7.30 5.76
C LYS A 107 -12.82 -6.73 6.64
N SER A 108 -12.48 -5.97 7.70
CA SER A 108 -13.50 -5.37 8.57
C SER A 108 -14.43 -4.37 7.86
N ILE A 109 -14.00 -3.78 6.74
CA ILE A 109 -14.77 -2.80 5.97
C ILE A 109 -15.94 -3.46 5.23
N TYR A 110 -15.77 -4.69 4.75
CA TYR A 110 -16.73 -5.32 3.84
C TYR A 110 -17.13 -6.75 4.20
N ALA A 111 -16.54 -7.36 5.24
CA ALA A 111 -16.89 -8.72 5.68
C ALA A 111 -18.36 -8.86 6.08
N GLN A 112 -19.01 -7.78 6.55
CA GLN A 112 -20.44 -7.79 6.82
C GLN A 112 -21.29 -7.92 5.54
N LYS A 113 -20.78 -7.44 4.40
CA LYS A 113 -21.48 -7.49 3.11
C LYS A 113 -21.14 -8.76 2.32
N PHE A 114 -19.89 -9.19 2.38
CA PHE A 114 -19.37 -10.29 1.57
C PHE A 114 -18.51 -11.26 2.39
N PRO A 115 -19.08 -11.92 3.41
CA PRO A 115 -18.30 -12.77 4.32
C PRO A 115 -17.62 -13.94 3.60
N GLU A 116 -18.30 -14.59 2.66
CA GLU A 116 -17.83 -15.80 1.98
C GLU A 116 -16.61 -15.61 1.08
N ILE A 117 -16.47 -14.43 0.46
CA ILE A 117 -15.37 -14.14 -0.47
C ILE A 117 -14.27 -13.28 0.15
N SER A 118 -14.43 -12.86 1.40
CA SER A 118 -13.60 -11.81 1.99
C SER A 118 -12.13 -12.20 2.15
N ASP A 119 -11.86 -13.43 2.59
CA ASP A 119 -10.48 -13.94 2.69
C ASP A 119 -9.83 -14.05 1.30
N LEU A 120 -10.58 -14.56 0.32
CA LEU A 120 -10.10 -14.68 -1.05
C LEU A 120 -9.79 -13.30 -1.66
N LEU A 121 -10.63 -12.30 -1.40
CA LEU A 121 -10.45 -10.94 -1.93
C LEU A 121 -9.16 -10.31 -1.42
N GLU A 122 -8.92 -10.38 -0.10
CA GLU A 122 -7.70 -9.85 0.53
C GLU A 122 -6.42 -10.50 -0.01
N ASP A 123 -6.42 -11.83 -0.08
CA ASP A 123 -5.28 -12.58 -0.61
C ASP A 123 -5.01 -12.21 -2.07
N ARG A 124 -6.06 -12.10 -2.89
CA ARG A 124 -5.92 -11.72 -4.30
C ARG A 124 -5.39 -10.30 -4.45
N ILE A 125 -5.90 -9.33 -3.70
CA ILE A 125 -5.46 -7.94 -3.81
C ILE A 125 -3.98 -7.82 -3.41
N LEU A 126 -3.63 -8.37 -2.25
CA LEU A 126 -2.26 -8.28 -1.74
C LEU A 126 -1.24 -9.01 -2.63
N THR A 127 -1.60 -10.17 -3.18
CA THR A 127 -0.65 -10.96 -4.00
C THR A 127 -0.58 -10.49 -5.45
N THR A 128 -1.65 -9.90 -5.98
CA THR A 128 -1.73 -9.57 -7.42
C THR A 128 -1.45 -8.10 -7.70
N TYR A 129 -1.96 -7.19 -6.86
CA TYR A 129 -1.94 -5.75 -7.15
C TYR A 129 -0.89 -5.00 -6.33
N PHE A 130 -0.51 -5.50 -5.14
CA PHE A 130 0.55 -4.88 -4.36
C PHE A 130 1.92 -5.33 -4.89
N PRO A 131 2.92 -4.42 -4.99
CA PRO A 131 4.23 -4.73 -5.54
C PRO A 131 5.14 -5.43 -4.52
N MET A 132 4.67 -6.52 -3.91
CA MET A 132 5.42 -7.24 -2.86
C MET A 132 6.69 -7.92 -3.42
N ASP A 133 6.61 -8.40 -4.67
CA ASP A 133 7.62 -9.28 -5.27
C ASP A 133 8.44 -8.56 -6.37
N LYS A 134 8.03 -7.33 -6.73
CA LYS A 134 8.60 -6.56 -7.83
C LYS A 134 9.34 -5.35 -7.30
N ASN A 135 10.65 -5.30 -7.56
CA ASN A 135 11.50 -4.21 -7.10
C ASN A 135 11.56 -3.01 -8.08
N HIS A 136 10.60 -2.90 -9.00
CA HIS A 136 10.52 -1.78 -9.93
C HIS A 136 9.10 -1.57 -10.45
N TYR A 137 8.81 -0.35 -10.89
CA TYR A 137 7.63 -0.01 -11.69
C TYR A 137 8.07 0.58 -13.05
N ASN A 138 7.13 0.68 -13.99
CA ASN A 138 7.37 1.24 -15.31
C ASN A 138 6.79 2.65 -15.41
N GLU A 139 7.53 3.57 -16.02
CA GLU A 139 7.16 4.97 -16.20
C GLU A 139 7.38 5.41 -17.64
N ASP A 140 6.49 6.26 -18.15
CA ASP A 140 6.54 6.86 -19.48
C ASP A 140 6.66 5.79 -20.57
N MET A 141 5.73 4.84 -20.57
CA MET A 141 5.70 3.77 -21.53
C MET A 141 5.07 4.21 -22.84
N VAL A 142 5.80 4.03 -23.93
CA VAL A 142 5.35 4.25 -25.30
C VAL A 142 5.23 2.90 -26.00
N VAL A 143 4.03 2.59 -26.47
CA VAL A 143 3.75 1.40 -27.27
C VAL A 143 3.40 1.83 -28.69
N SER A 144 4.17 1.36 -29.67
CA SER A 144 3.89 1.56 -31.09
C SER A 144 3.65 0.20 -31.75
N ILE A 145 2.52 0.06 -32.43
CA ILE A 145 2.17 -1.13 -33.21
C ILE A 145 1.95 -0.69 -34.65
N VAL A 146 2.71 -1.27 -35.57
CA VAL A 146 2.57 -1.02 -37.01
C VAL A 146 2.11 -2.30 -37.66
N ILE A 147 0.85 -2.34 -38.09
CA ILE A 147 0.26 -3.46 -38.81
C ILE A 147 0.57 -3.29 -40.29
N HIS A 148 1.29 -4.26 -40.85
CA HIS A 148 1.76 -4.22 -42.23
C HIS A 148 0.74 -4.79 -43.20
N GLU A 149 0.08 -5.90 -42.83
CA GLU A 149 -0.93 -6.57 -43.65
C GLU A 149 -1.75 -7.58 -42.83
N ILE A 150 -2.94 -7.91 -43.34
CA ILE A 150 -3.71 -9.10 -42.97
C ILE A 150 -3.95 -9.91 -44.24
N SER A 151 -3.35 -11.10 -44.32
CA SER A 151 -3.49 -11.97 -45.49
C SER A 151 -4.94 -12.46 -45.67
N ASP A 152 -5.25 -13.02 -46.84
CA ASP A 152 -6.58 -13.63 -47.09
C ASP A 152 -6.85 -14.85 -46.19
N ASP A 153 -5.78 -15.47 -45.69
CA ASP A 153 -5.84 -16.51 -44.67
C ASP A 153 -5.96 -15.98 -43.24
N PHE A 154 -6.25 -14.69 -43.08
CA PHE A 154 -6.39 -14.01 -41.79
C PHE A 154 -5.11 -14.06 -40.94
N ILE A 155 -3.94 -14.10 -41.57
CA ILE A 155 -2.66 -14.00 -40.87
C ILE A 155 -2.27 -12.53 -40.77
N ILE A 156 -2.06 -12.03 -39.56
CA ILE A 156 -1.64 -10.65 -39.31
C ILE A 156 -0.12 -10.56 -39.19
N ASN A 157 0.47 -9.60 -39.89
CA ASN A 157 1.89 -9.26 -39.78
C ASN A 157 2.04 -7.86 -39.19
N TYR A 158 2.75 -7.71 -38.07
CA TYR A 158 2.97 -6.41 -37.44
C TYR A 158 4.32 -6.31 -36.73
N THR A 159 4.77 -5.08 -36.56
CA THR A 159 5.91 -4.74 -35.71
C THR A 159 5.41 -4.04 -34.47
N GLN A 160 5.87 -4.48 -33.30
CA GLN A 160 5.59 -3.84 -32.02
C GLN A 160 6.89 -3.30 -31.43
N THR A 161 6.86 -2.03 -31.05
CA THR A 161 7.95 -1.36 -30.34
C THR A 161 7.41 -0.90 -28.98
N ILE A 162 8.12 -1.23 -27.91
CA ILE A 162 7.83 -0.78 -26.56
C ILE A 162 9.07 -0.07 -26.02
N GLU A 163 8.89 1.15 -25.52
CA GLU A 163 9.92 1.92 -24.84
C GLU A 163 9.39 2.39 -23.49
N TYR A 164 10.18 2.30 -22.43
CA TYR A 164 9.77 2.78 -21.11
C TYR A 164 10.97 2.97 -20.18
N ASN A 165 10.74 3.60 -19.04
CA ASN A 165 11.69 3.68 -17.95
C ASN A 165 11.32 2.68 -16.84
N ALA A 166 12.21 1.76 -16.52
CA ALA A 166 12.11 0.94 -15.32
C ALA A 166 12.71 1.70 -14.14
N ILE A 167 11.90 2.00 -13.12
CA ILE A 167 12.29 2.73 -11.93
C ILE A 167 12.39 1.76 -10.76
N LEU A 168 13.61 1.57 -10.24
CA LEU A 168 13.83 0.69 -9.10
C LEU A 168 13.21 1.28 -7.82
N ASP A 169 12.78 0.36 -6.95
CA ASP A 169 12.46 0.62 -5.56
C ASP A 169 13.58 1.43 -4.87
N TYR A 170 13.21 2.28 -3.91
CA TYR A 170 14.14 3.09 -3.14
C TYR A 170 15.11 2.24 -2.32
N GLU A 171 14.63 1.17 -1.67
CA GLU A 171 15.46 0.37 -0.76
C GLU A 171 16.31 -0.68 -1.51
N LYS A 172 15.79 -1.19 -2.63
CA LYS A 172 16.45 -2.23 -3.41
C LYS A 172 17.24 -1.63 -4.57
N ASN A 173 18.41 -2.21 -4.86
CA ASN A 173 19.30 -1.74 -5.93
C ASN A 173 19.36 -2.71 -7.12
N GLU A 174 18.47 -3.70 -7.14
CA GLU A 174 18.40 -4.69 -8.21
C GLU A 174 16.96 -5.13 -8.52
N SER A 175 16.71 -5.47 -9.78
CA SER A 175 15.48 -6.10 -10.23
C SER A 175 15.73 -6.92 -11.50
N ASN A 176 14.67 -7.54 -12.02
CA ASN A 176 14.70 -8.24 -13.29
C ASN A 176 13.64 -7.65 -14.22
N ILE A 177 14.06 -7.21 -15.40
CA ILE A 177 13.14 -6.92 -16.50
C ILE A 177 12.70 -8.26 -17.09
N VAL A 178 11.38 -8.47 -17.12
CA VAL A 178 10.80 -9.73 -17.61
C VAL A 178 10.05 -9.47 -18.90
N TYR A 179 10.54 -10.08 -19.98
CA TYR A 179 9.81 -10.20 -21.23
C TYR A 179 9.28 -11.63 -21.35
N THR A 180 8.02 -11.78 -21.77
CA THR A 180 7.41 -13.10 -21.98
C THR A 180 6.78 -13.13 -23.35
N ASP A 181 7.14 -14.17 -24.07
CA ASP A 181 6.58 -14.52 -25.35
C ASP A 181 5.89 -15.88 -25.25
N THR A 182 4.86 -16.10 -26.04
CA THR A 182 4.09 -17.34 -26.07
C THR A 182 3.68 -17.60 -27.51
N ILE A 183 4.03 -18.78 -28.00
CA ILE A 183 3.62 -19.28 -29.30
C ILE A 183 2.87 -20.60 -29.11
N THR A 184 2.02 -20.98 -30.05
CA THR A 184 1.42 -22.32 -30.08
C THR A 184 2.47 -23.41 -30.31
N ASP A 185 2.21 -24.61 -29.79
CA ASP A 185 2.99 -25.81 -30.09
C ASP A 185 2.46 -26.58 -31.31
N ASP A 186 1.38 -26.09 -31.95
CA ASP A 186 0.80 -26.67 -33.16
C ASP A 186 1.65 -26.30 -34.40
N GLU A 187 2.33 -27.29 -34.95
CA GLU A 187 3.14 -27.14 -36.17
C GLU A 187 2.33 -26.72 -37.41
N GLY A 188 1.00 -26.88 -37.37
CA GLY A 188 0.08 -26.48 -38.44
C GLY A 188 -0.28 -24.99 -38.45
N VAL A 189 0.09 -24.23 -37.42
CA VAL A 189 -0.24 -22.81 -37.28
C VAL A 189 1.01 -21.96 -37.54
N ASP A 190 0.91 -21.03 -38.51
CA ASP A 190 1.99 -20.08 -38.77
C ASP A 190 1.99 -18.94 -37.72
N GLU A 191 2.59 -19.23 -36.57
CA GLU A 191 2.84 -18.26 -35.50
C GLU A 191 4.35 -18.06 -35.31
N LYS A 192 4.79 -16.80 -35.44
CA LYS A 192 6.19 -16.40 -35.31
C LYS A 192 6.30 -15.14 -34.46
N ASN A 193 7.22 -15.15 -33.50
CA ASN A 193 7.66 -13.96 -32.79
C ASN A 193 9.17 -13.83 -32.95
N GLU A 194 9.59 -12.85 -33.74
CA GLU A 194 10.98 -12.55 -34.03
C GLU A 194 11.41 -11.32 -33.22
N LEU A 195 12.36 -11.52 -32.32
CA LEU A 195 13.02 -10.43 -31.61
C LEU A 195 13.93 -9.67 -32.57
N ILE A 196 13.63 -8.40 -32.83
CA ILE A 196 14.47 -7.53 -33.67
C ILE A 196 15.55 -6.86 -32.81
N SER A 197 15.17 -6.33 -31.64
CA SER A 197 16.10 -5.64 -30.76
C SER A 197 15.58 -5.58 -29.33
N PHE A 198 16.50 -5.72 -28.38
CA PHE A 198 16.24 -5.47 -26.96
C PHE A 198 17.41 -4.68 -26.39
N LYS A 199 17.13 -3.48 -25.88
CA LYS A 199 18.15 -2.59 -25.32
C LYS A 199 17.81 -2.17 -23.91
N ILE A 200 18.85 -2.11 -23.08
CA ILE A 200 18.81 -1.44 -21.78
C ILE A 200 19.88 -0.34 -21.81
N ASP A 201 19.44 0.91 -21.64
CA ASP A 201 20.28 2.10 -21.69
C ASP A 201 21.11 2.23 -22.97
N SER A 202 20.49 1.86 -24.09
CA SER A 202 21.11 1.81 -25.43
C SER A 202 22.08 0.65 -25.68
N ASN A 203 22.39 -0.16 -24.66
CA ASN A 203 23.18 -1.38 -24.84
C ASN A 203 22.28 -2.52 -25.32
N GLU A 204 22.62 -3.16 -26.43
CA GLU A 204 21.93 -4.34 -26.94
C GLU A 204 22.16 -5.52 -26.00
N ILE A 205 21.09 -6.26 -25.67
CA ILE A 205 21.16 -7.44 -24.81
C ILE A 205 20.69 -8.65 -25.61
N GLU A 206 21.51 -9.68 -25.63
CA GLU A 206 21.15 -10.98 -26.22
C GLU A 206 20.20 -11.76 -25.29
N LEU A 207 18.90 -11.71 -25.57
CA LEU A 207 17.87 -12.33 -24.73
C LEU A 207 17.94 -13.86 -24.65
N GLU A 208 18.55 -14.53 -25.64
CA GLU A 208 18.69 -16.00 -25.66
C GLU A 208 19.51 -16.52 -24.47
N LYS A 209 20.46 -15.73 -23.96
CA LYS A 209 21.27 -16.11 -22.79
C LYS A 209 20.49 -16.14 -21.49
N CYS A 210 19.33 -15.49 -21.44
CA CYS A 210 18.50 -15.32 -20.25
C CYS A 210 17.13 -15.99 -20.38
N ARG A 211 17.00 -16.93 -21.33
CA ARG A 211 15.74 -17.57 -21.71
C ARG A 211 15.43 -18.80 -20.85
N GLU A 212 14.23 -18.82 -20.31
CA GLU A 212 13.59 -19.98 -19.68
C GLU A 212 12.44 -20.44 -20.58
N VAL A 213 12.38 -21.73 -20.92
CA VAL A 213 11.31 -22.30 -21.76
C VAL A 213 10.37 -23.11 -20.89
N LYS A 214 9.07 -22.84 -21.00
CA LYS A 214 8.01 -23.65 -20.37
C LYS A 214 7.06 -24.16 -21.44
N LYS A 215 6.75 -25.45 -21.39
CA LYS A 215 5.69 -26.05 -22.20
C LYS A 215 4.43 -26.13 -21.34
N GLU A 216 3.37 -25.51 -21.80
CA GLU A 216 2.02 -25.56 -21.24
C GLU A 216 1.13 -26.23 -22.32
N GLU A 217 0.01 -26.87 -21.97
CA GLU A 217 -0.84 -27.56 -22.97
C GLU A 217 -1.20 -26.64 -24.13
N GLY A 218 -0.75 -26.97 -25.34
CA GLY A 218 -1.04 -26.21 -26.56
C GLY A 218 -0.11 -25.01 -26.83
N LYS A 219 0.85 -24.71 -25.94
CA LYS A 219 1.66 -23.47 -25.97
C LYS A 219 3.09 -23.66 -25.47
N ILE A 220 4.03 -23.02 -26.17
CA ILE A 220 5.41 -22.84 -25.73
C ILE A 220 5.60 -21.41 -25.26
N LYS A 221 6.04 -21.25 -24.02
CA LYS A 221 6.25 -19.97 -23.37
C LYS A 221 7.74 -19.71 -23.16
N TYR A 222 8.20 -18.58 -23.66
CA TYR A 222 9.57 -18.11 -23.51
C TYR A 222 9.63 -16.94 -22.54
N ILE A 223 10.36 -17.12 -21.44
CA ILE A 223 10.48 -16.12 -20.39
C ILE A 223 11.93 -15.65 -20.37
N HIS A 224 12.14 -14.38 -20.66
CA HIS A 224 13.46 -13.75 -20.62
C HIS A 224 13.56 -12.86 -19.39
N LYS A 225 14.55 -13.13 -18.53
CA LYS A 225 14.78 -12.37 -17.28
C LYS A 225 16.13 -11.66 -17.36
N VAL A 226 16.10 -10.36 -17.59
CA VAL A 226 17.32 -9.55 -17.69
C VAL A 226 17.55 -8.81 -16.37
N PRO A 227 18.64 -9.11 -15.64
CA PRO A 227 18.94 -8.43 -14.39
C PRO A 227 19.34 -6.97 -14.65
N ILE A 228 18.85 -6.07 -13.81
CA ILE A 228 19.22 -4.65 -13.80
C ILE A 228 19.65 -4.25 -12.40
N SER A 229 20.77 -3.54 -12.28
CA SER A 229 21.31 -3.11 -10.99
C SER A 229 22.24 -1.91 -11.11
N GLY A 230 22.56 -1.29 -9.97
CA GLY A 230 23.59 -0.23 -9.89
C GLY A 230 23.09 1.21 -10.13
N LYS A 231 21.84 1.40 -10.56
CA LYS A 231 21.21 2.73 -10.67
C LYS A 231 19.70 2.64 -10.45
N LYS A 232 19.02 3.78 -10.33
CA LYS A 232 17.58 3.84 -10.04
C LYS A 232 16.65 3.87 -11.26
N LYS A 233 17.14 4.29 -12.43
CA LYS A 233 16.34 4.45 -13.65
C LYS A 233 17.04 3.83 -14.84
N PHE A 234 16.36 2.90 -15.52
CA PHE A 234 16.85 2.21 -16.72
C PHE A 234 15.91 2.46 -17.88
N LYS A 235 16.45 2.82 -19.04
CA LYS A 235 15.66 2.96 -20.25
C LYS A 235 15.59 1.61 -20.97
N VAL A 236 14.42 1.03 -21.07
CA VAL A 236 14.18 -0.26 -21.73
C VAL A 236 13.55 -0.02 -23.10
N PHE A 237 14.05 -0.72 -24.11
CA PHE A 237 13.52 -0.72 -25.47
C PHE A 237 13.40 -2.16 -25.96
N LEU A 238 12.24 -2.50 -26.51
CA LEU A 238 11.93 -3.80 -27.10
C LEU A 238 11.31 -3.56 -28.48
N LYS A 239 11.83 -4.24 -29.50
CA LYS A 239 11.24 -4.28 -30.83
C LYS A 239 11.11 -5.72 -31.30
N VAL A 240 9.89 -6.10 -31.65
CA VAL A 240 9.54 -7.46 -32.08
C VAL A 240 8.70 -7.42 -33.34
N LYS A 241 8.89 -8.41 -34.21
CA LYS A 241 8.03 -8.67 -35.36
C LYS A 241 7.22 -9.91 -35.08
N ASN A 242 5.92 -9.80 -35.26
CA ASN A 242 4.99 -10.86 -34.93
C ASN A 242 4.16 -11.22 -36.16
N THR A 243 3.91 -12.51 -36.30
CA THR A 243 3.03 -13.13 -37.28
C THR A 243 2.16 -14.12 -36.52
N TYR A 244 0.84 -14.00 -36.62
CA TYR A 244 -0.06 -15.02 -36.06
C TYR A 244 -1.40 -15.03 -36.80
N SER A 245 -2.15 -16.13 -36.62
CA SER A 245 -3.47 -16.31 -37.21
C SER A 245 -4.56 -15.62 -36.38
N LEU A 246 -5.41 -14.84 -37.03
CA LEU A 246 -6.64 -14.29 -36.46
C LEU A 246 -7.83 -15.26 -36.58
N LYS A 247 -7.63 -16.47 -37.15
CA LYS A 247 -8.66 -17.51 -37.20
C LYS A 247 -8.87 -18.05 -35.78
N GLY A 248 -10.04 -17.80 -35.20
CA GLY A 248 -10.43 -18.20 -33.84
C GLY A 248 -10.43 -17.04 -32.85
N GLU A 249 -9.31 -16.31 -32.74
CA GLU A 249 -9.19 -15.13 -31.87
C GLU A 249 -8.69 -13.93 -32.67
N ASN A 250 -9.58 -12.96 -32.92
CA ASN A 250 -9.25 -11.74 -33.68
C ASN A 250 -8.81 -10.57 -32.76
N VAL A 251 -8.35 -10.88 -31.55
CA VAL A 251 -7.96 -9.88 -30.55
C VAL A 251 -6.51 -10.06 -30.10
N LYS A 252 -5.86 -8.92 -29.86
CA LYS A 252 -4.56 -8.85 -29.19
C LYS A 252 -4.73 -8.17 -27.86
N LEU A 253 -4.34 -8.86 -26.79
CA LEU A 253 -4.31 -8.30 -25.44
C LEU A 253 -2.89 -7.89 -25.05
N LEU A 254 -2.74 -6.71 -24.48
CA LEU A 254 -1.51 -6.30 -23.81
C LEU A 254 -1.85 -6.00 -22.35
N ARG A 255 -1.26 -6.79 -21.45
CA ARG A 255 -1.40 -6.65 -20.00
C ARG A 255 -0.05 -6.36 -19.38
N PHE A 256 -0.01 -5.45 -18.43
CA PHE A 256 1.23 -5.10 -17.74
C PHE A 256 1.52 -6.08 -16.60
N ASN A 257 2.79 -6.46 -16.45
CA ASN A 257 3.24 -7.36 -15.39
C ASN A 257 3.71 -6.63 -14.13
N THR A 258 3.84 -5.30 -14.20
CA THR A 258 4.21 -4.43 -13.08
C THR A 258 3.38 -3.16 -13.16
N ILE A 259 3.33 -2.42 -12.04
CA ILE A 259 2.68 -1.10 -11.98
C ILE A 259 3.28 -0.23 -13.08
N THR A 260 2.43 0.36 -13.91
CA THR A 260 2.84 1.17 -15.04
C THR A 260 2.14 2.52 -15.00
N ARG A 261 2.90 3.60 -15.21
CA ARG A 261 2.41 4.98 -15.22
C ARG A 261 2.75 5.65 -16.54
N ASN A 262 1.86 6.55 -16.99
CA ASN A 262 1.99 7.33 -18.21
C ASN A 262 2.17 6.44 -19.44
N VAL A 263 1.07 5.93 -19.99
CA VAL A 263 1.10 5.07 -21.17
C VAL A 263 0.56 5.81 -22.38
N ASP A 264 1.37 5.90 -23.43
CA ASP A 264 0.96 6.37 -24.74
C ASP A 264 1.01 5.19 -25.73
N LEU A 265 -0.09 4.94 -26.43
CA LEU A 265 -0.24 3.89 -27.44
C LEU A 265 -0.49 4.54 -28.79
N THR A 266 0.17 4.04 -29.84
CA THR A 266 -0.15 4.36 -31.23
C THR A 266 -0.19 3.07 -32.04
N VAL A 267 -1.27 2.87 -32.79
CA VAL A 267 -1.46 1.75 -33.71
C VAL A 267 -1.64 2.32 -35.11
N SER A 268 -0.73 2.02 -36.01
CA SER A 268 -0.85 2.37 -37.43
C SER A 268 -1.20 1.13 -38.23
N PHE A 269 -2.09 1.27 -39.21
CA PHE A 269 -2.61 0.17 -40.01
C PHE A 269 -2.86 0.59 -41.46
N THR A 270 -3.07 -0.38 -42.34
CA THR A 270 -3.38 -0.15 -43.75
C THR A 270 -4.88 0.05 -43.98
N LYS A 271 -5.27 0.62 -45.13
CA LYS A 271 -6.65 1.04 -45.43
C LYS A 271 -7.67 -0.11 -45.50
N ASP A 272 -7.19 -1.33 -45.72
CA ASP A 272 -7.95 -2.58 -45.79
C ASP A 272 -8.22 -3.21 -44.41
N ILE A 273 -7.72 -2.57 -43.33
CA ILE A 273 -7.82 -3.08 -41.97
C ILE A 273 -8.60 -2.09 -41.11
N LYS A 274 -9.56 -2.62 -40.35
CA LYS A 274 -10.25 -1.90 -39.27
C LYS A 274 -9.75 -2.39 -37.93
N VAL A 275 -9.20 -1.47 -37.14
CA VAL A 275 -8.75 -1.73 -35.76
C VAL A 275 -9.71 -1.06 -34.78
N SER A 276 -10.13 -1.79 -33.74
CA SER A 276 -10.85 -1.22 -32.59
C SER A 276 -10.05 -1.43 -31.32
N PHE A 277 -10.23 -0.53 -30.35
CA PHE A 277 -9.52 -0.52 -29.08
C PHE A 277 -10.51 -0.71 -27.93
N PHE A 278 -10.10 -1.44 -26.90
CA PHE A 278 -10.87 -1.59 -25.66
C PHE A 278 -9.96 -1.64 -24.43
N ASN A 279 -10.46 -1.15 -23.31
CA ASN A 279 -9.76 -1.16 -22.03
C ASN A 279 -9.86 -2.53 -21.36
N VAL A 280 -8.84 -2.91 -20.58
CA VAL A 280 -8.79 -4.19 -19.86
C VAL A 280 -8.55 -3.93 -18.38
N GLY A 281 -9.64 -3.98 -17.61
CA GLY A 281 -9.59 -3.97 -16.14
C GLY A 281 -9.16 -2.64 -15.51
N LEU A 282 -9.21 -1.53 -16.24
CA LEU A 282 -8.83 -0.20 -15.74
C LEU A 282 -9.97 0.44 -14.96
N VAL A 283 -9.62 1.33 -14.02
CA VAL A 283 -10.57 2.21 -13.33
C VAL A 283 -10.88 3.44 -14.17
N ASN A 284 -9.82 4.06 -14.72
CA ASN A 284 -9.90 5.16 -15.67
C ASN A 284 -9.47 4.67 -17.06
N ASP A 285 -10.25 5.02 -18.08
CA ASP A 285 -10.04 4.52 -19.42
C ASP A 285 -8.92 5.28 -20.16
N PHE A 286 -8.34 4.65 -21.18
CA PHE A 286 -7.48 5.35 -22.12
C PHE A 286 -8.28 6.39 -22.93
N GLU A 287 -7.76 7.61 -23.00
CA GLU A 287 -8.33 8.70 -23.77
C GLU A 287 -7.84 8.68 -25.23
N PRO A 288 -8.71 8.95 -26.21
CA PRO A 288 -8.30 9.13 -27.60
C PRO A 288 -7.48 10.41 -27.77
N ILE A 289 -6.36 10.30 -28.47
CA ILE A 289 -5.53 11.44 -28.89
C ILE A 289 -5.24 11.33 -30.39
N HIS A 290 -4.86 12.44 -31.04
CA HIS A 290 -4.47 12.48 -32.46
C HIS A 290 -5.48 11.78 -33.39
N THR A 291 -6.77 12.06 -33.19
CA THR A 291 -7.88 11.40 -33.91
C THR A 291 -8.04 11.85 -35.36
N ASP A 292 -7.24 12.83 -35.78
CA ASP A 292 -7.21 13.43 -37.11
C ASP A 292 -6.30 12.67 -38.10
N ILE A 293 -5.48 11.73 -37.62
CA ILE A 293 -4.53 10.99 -38.47
C ILE A 293 -5.21 9.75 -39.06
N GLU A 294 -5.28 9.68 -40.39
CA GLU A 294 -5.85 8.53 -41.09
C GLU A 294 -5.09 7.23 -40.78
N ASN A 295 -5.86 6.13 -40.71
CA ASN A 295 -5.37 4.77 -40.45
C ASN A 295 -4.45 4.66 -39.22
N THR A 296 -4.70 5.51 -38.22
CA THR A 296 -3.97 5.54 -36.98
C THR A 296 -4.94 5.61 -35.81
N LEU A 297 -4.67 4.83 -34.77
CA LEU A 297 -5.36 4.87 -33.50
C LEU A 297 -4.35 5.23 -32.42
N SER A 298 -4.52 6.40 -31.81
CA SER A 298 -3.68 6.81 -30.69
C SER A 298 -4.50 6.95 -29.41
N ARG A 299 -3.92 6.48 -28.31
CA ARG A 299 -4.54 6.40 -26.98
C ARG A 299 -3.55 6.82 -25.92
N ARG A 300 -4.04 7.44 -24.85
CA ARG A 300 -3.23 7.92 -23.74
C ARG A 300 -3.88 7.61 -22.40
N HIS A 301 -3.07 7.21 -21.43
CA HIS A 301 -3.49 7.01 -20.05
C HIS A 301 -2.49 7.67 -19.11
N ARG A 302 -2.87 8.85 -18.57
CA ARG A 302 -2.01 9.66 -17.68
C ARG A 302 -2.66 10.04 -16.36
N ASP A 303 -3.97 9.88 -16.22
CA ASP A 303 -4.70 10.32 -15.03
C ASP A 303 -4.71 9.29 -13.90
N ASP A 304 -4.17 8.09 -14.13
CA ASP A 304 -4.14 7.02 -13.13
C ASP A 304 -2.95 6.05 -13.33
N LEU A 305 -2.81 5.11 -12.40
CA LEU A 305 -1.89 3.98 -12.46
C LEU A 305 -2.55 2.78 -13.14
N ILE A 306 -1.77 2.07 -13.94
CA ILE A 306 -2.15 0.75 -14.44
C ILE A 306 -1.51 -0.31 -13.56
N LEU A 307 -2.36 -1.08 -12.87
CA LEU A 307 -1.94 -2.15 -11.97
C LEU A 307 -1.59 -3.43 -12.75
N PRO A 308 -0.88 -4.38 -12.14
CA PRO A 308 -0.60 -5.66 -12.78
C PRO A 308 -1.87 -6.34 -13.30
N ARG A 309 -1.75 -7.05 -14.43
CA ARG A 309 -2.84 -7.73 -15.18
C ARG A 309 -3.86 -6.81 -15.86
N GLN A 310 -3.79 -5.50 -15.66
CA GLN A 310 -4.58 -4.53 -16.42
C GLN A 310 -3.87 -4.11 -17.72
N GLY A 311 -4.58 -3.44 -18.61
CA GLY A 311 -4.01 -2.88 -19.83
C GLY A 311 -5.07 -2.59 -20.89
N PHE A 312 -4.81 -3.01 -22.12
CA PHE A 312 -5.72 -2.78 -23.24
C PHE A 312 -5.75 -3.95 -24.21
N GLY A 313 -6.74 -3.95 -25.09
CA GLY A 313 -6.86 -4.86 -26.19
C GLY A 313 -7.15 -4.16 -27.50
N LEU A 314 -6.79 -4.84 -28.58
CA LEU A 314 -7.09 -4.46 -29.95
C LEU A 314 -7.88 -5.59 -30.60
N SER A 315 -8.91 -5.25 -31.36
CA SER A 315 -9.61 -6.20 -32.23
C SER A 315 -9.39 -5.83 -33.69
N PHE A 316 -9.17 -6.82 -34.53
CA PHE A 316 -8.86 -6.64 -35.95
C PHE A 316 -9.99 -7.18 -36.82
N ASN A 317 -10.36 -6.44 -37.86
CA ASN A 317 -11.28 -6.87 -38.90
C ASN A 317 -10.75 -6.44 -40.26
N LYS A 318 -10.78 -7.34 -41.24
CA LYS A 318 -10.53 -7.00 -42.65
C LYS A 318 -11.79 -6.39 -43.24
N ILE A 319 -11.64 -5.31 -44.02
CA ILE A 319 -12.77 -4.58 -44.64
C ILE A 319 -13.19 -5.23 -45.95
#